data_AF-A0A257M7H1-F1
#
_entry.id   AF-A0A257M7H1-F1
#
_cell.length_a   1.000
_cell.length_b   1.000
_cell.length_c   1.000
_cell.angle_alpha   90.00
_cell.angle_beta   90.00
_cell.angle_gamma   90.00
#
_symmetry.space_group_name_H-M   'P 1'
#
loop_
_entity.id
_entity.type
_entity.pdbx_description
1 polymer ?
#
loop_
_entity_poly.entity_id
_entity_poly.type
_entity_poly.pdbx_seq_one_letter_code
_entity_poly.pdbx_strand_id
1 'polypeptide(L)'
;MIQEQPELVKAIIKVHIKATDYINAHPKEAAEIYAKKTKSNLTEIEHSVQNWDGKWVSDPNLQVSSTVDYAKVDYEMKYTSRELQEEDLFDTSLYEKVKDAE
;
A
#
# COMPACT_ATOMS: atom_id res chain seq x y z
N MET A 1 -7.28 -2.61 16.12
CA MET A 1 -5.85 -2.75 15.72
C MET A 1 -5.02 -1.48 15.93
N ILE A 2 -5.24 -0.38 15.20
CA ILE A 2 -4.42 0.86 15.33
C ILE A 2 -4.41 1.39 16.78
N GLN A 3 -5.58 1.49 17.40
CA GLN A 3 -5.71 1.95 18.79
C GLN A 3 -5.35 0.89 19.82
N GLU A 4 -5.68 -0.38 19.56
CA GLU A 4 -5.57 -1.48 20.54
C GLU A 4 -4.17 -2.09 20.60
N GLN A 5 -3.44 -2.10 19.47
CA GLN A 5 -2.13 -2.75 19.34
C GLN A 5 -1.16 -1.88 18.51
N PRO A 6 -0.91 -0.61 18.92
CA PRO A 6 -0.13 0.34 18.13
C PRO A 6 1.30 -0.13 17.86
N GLU A 7 1.93 -0.83 18.80
CA GLU A 7 3.30 -1.33 18.62
C GLU A 7 3.38 -2.46 17.59
N LEU A 8 2.37 -3.33 17.54
CA LEU A 8 2.28 -4.35 16.48
C LEU A 8 2.08 -3.68 15.12
N VAL A 9 1.23 -2.67 15.04
CA VAL A 9 0.99 -1.94 13.79
C VAL A 9 2.27 -1.24 13.32
N LYS A 10 3.02 -0.57 14.21
CA LYS A 10 4.34 0.00 13.88
C LYS A 10 5.31 -1.06 13.38
N ALA A 11 5.33 -2.26 13.97
CA ALA A 11 6.18 -3.35 13.49
C ALA A 11 5.78 -3.81 12.08
N ILE A 12 4.48 -3.91 11.79
CA ILE A 12 3.96 -4.22 10.45
C ILE A 12 4.39 -3.15 9.45
N ILE A 13 4.25 -1.87 9.80
CA ILE A 13 4.66 -0.74 8.94
C ILE A 13 6.17 -0.81 8.64
N LYS A 14 7.02 -1.02 9.65
CA LYS A 14 8.47 -1.16 9.46
C LYS A 14 8.81 -2.31 8.51
N VAL A 15 8.15 -3.46 8.66
CA VAL A 15 8.35 -4.60 7.76
C VAL A 15 7.85 -4.28 6.35
N HIS A 16 6.72 -3.58 6.21
CA HIS A 16 6.19 -3.18 4.92
C HIS A 16 7.14 -2.23 4.17
N ILE A 17 7.69 -1.20 4.84
CA ILE A 17 8.68 -0.29 4.26
C ILE A 17 9.89 -1.07 3.75
N LYS A 18 10.49 -1.92 4.60
CA LYS A 18 11.64 -2.75 4.22
C LYS A 18 11.35 -3.72 3.08
N ALA A 19 10.15 -4.30 3.04
CA ALA A 19 9.74 -5.19 1.97
C ALA A 19 9.59 -4.43 0.64
N THR A 20 9.03 -3.22 0.67
CA THR A 20 8.94 -2.34 -0.51
C THR A 20 10.33 -1.98 -1.03
N ASP A 21 11.26 -1.60 -0.15
CA ASP A 21 12.66 -1.32 -0.53
C ASP A 21 13.32 -2.55 -1.15
N TYR A 22 13.10 -3.72 -0.55
CA TYR A 22 13.62 -4.99 -1.05
C TYR A 22 13.10 -5.32 -2.45
N ILE A 23 11.79 -5.19 -2.68
CA ILE A 23 11.17 -5.49 -3.99
C ILE A 23 11.70 -4.53 -5.06
N ASN A 24 11.87 -3.24 -4.73
CA ASN A 24 12.46 -2.26 -5.63
C ASN A 24 13.93 -2.60 -5.96
N ALA A 25 14.71 -3.10 -5.01
CA ALA A 25 16.10 -3.51 -5.22
C ALA A 25 16.24 -4.88 -5.92
N HIS A 26 15.24 -5.76 -5.77
CA HIS A 26 15.27 -7.16 -6.21
C HIS A 26 14.00 -7.56 -7.00
N PRO A 27 13.66 -6.88 -8.11
CA PRO A 27 12.39 -7.08 -8.80
C PRO A 27 12.20 -8.50 -9.37
N LYS A 28 13.28 -9.16 -9.82
CA LYS A 28 13.23 -10.53 -10.32
C LYS A 28 12.91 -11.53 -9.20
N GLU A 29 13.59 -11.41 -8.06
CA GLU A 29 13.31 -12.28 -6.92
C GLU A 29 11.90 -12.05 -6.37
N ALA A 30 11.44 -10.80 -6.35
CA ALA A 30 10.06 -10.48 -6.00
C ALA A 30 9.05 -11.20 -6.91
N ALA A 31 9.29 -11.24 -8.23
CA ALA A 31 8.47 -12.00 -9.18
C ALA A 31 8.49 -13.52 -8.87
N GLU A 32 9.65 -14.08 -8.54
CA GLU A 32 9.79 -15.50 -8.16
C GLU A 32 9.01 -15.83 -6.87
N ILE A 33 9.12 -15.00 -5.84
CA ILE A 33 8.38 -15.14 -4.57
C ILE A 33 6.88 -15.07 -4.83
N TYR A 34 6.42 -14.09 -5.60
CA TYR A 34 5.02 -13.91 -5.95
C TYR A 34 4.49 -15.13 -6.72
N ALA A 35 5.15 -15.53 -7.81
CA ALA A 35 4.74 -16.65 -8.65
C ALA A 35 4.66 -17.97 -7.84
N LYS A 36 5.63 -18.22 -6.95
CA LYS A 36 5.61 -19.38 -6.05
C LYS A 36 4.43 -19.33 -5.07
N LYS A 37 4.14 -18.16 -4.51
CA LYS A 37 3.05 -17.99 -3.53
C LYS A 37 1.67 -18.14 -4.16
N THR A 38 1.46 -17.59 -5.35
CA THR A 38 0.18 -17.59 -6.05
C THR A 38 0.01 -18.79 -7.00
N LYS A 39 1.07 -19.56 -7.25
CA LYS A 39 1.15 -20.59 -8.30
C LYS A 39 0.90 -20.04 -9.70
N SER A 40 1.22 -18.77 -9.92
CA SER A 40 1.13 -18.10 -11.23
C SER A 40 2.33 -18.45 -12.11
N ASN A 41 2.20 -18.21 -13.42
CA ASN A 41 3.29 -18.39 -14.37
C ASN A 41 4.39 -17.34 -14.13
N LEU A 42 5.61 -17.78 -13.81
CA LEU A 42 6.74 -16.88 -13.52
C LEU A 42 7.03 -15.91 -14.66
N THR A 43 7.03 -16.39 -15.91
CA THR A 43 7.36 -15.56 -17.09
C THR A 43 6.36 -14.42 -17.28
N GLU A 44 5.07 -14.65 -17.03
CA GLU A 44 4.05 -13.60 -17.10
C GLU A 44 4.23 -12.55 -15.99
N ILE A 45 4.62 -12.99 -14.78
CA ILE A 45 4.88 -12.09 -13.66
C ILE A 45 6.14 -11.28 -13.89
N GLU A 46 7.23 -11.89 -14.35
CA GLU A 46 8.46 -11.16 -14.70
C GLU A 46 8.18 -10.11 -15.78
N HIS A 47 7.41 -10.47 -16.81
CA HIS A 47 7.00 -9.52 -17.84
C HIS A 47 6.18 -8.37 -17.26
N SER A 48 5.21 -8.66 -16.38
CA SER A 48 4.40 -7.62 -15.71
C SER A 48 5.27 -6.68 -14.88
N VAL A 49 6.15 -7.22 -14.02
CA VAL A 49 7.04 -6.43 -13.15
C VAL A 49 8.00 -5.54 -13.95
N GLN A 50 8.48 -6.00 -15.11
CA GLN A 50 9.40 -5.23 -15.96
C GLN A 50 8.72 -4.13 -16.77
N ASN A 51 7.46 -4.33 -17.17
CA ASN A 51 6.76 -3.42 -18.08
C ASN A 51 5.71 -2.56 -17.39
N TRP A 52 5.44 -2.80 -16.11
CA TRP A 52 4.53 -1.97 -15.32
C TRP A 52 5.08 -0.55 -15.19
N ASP A 53 4.24 0.43 -15.46
CA ASP A 53 4.53 1.86 -15.45
C ASP A 53 4.35 2.52 -14.08
N GLY A 54 3.97 1.73 -13.06
CA GLY A 54 3.83 2.19 -11.69
C GLY A 54 5.10 2.07 -10.86
N LYS A 55 4.94 2.25 -9.54
CA LYS A 55 6.01 2.15 -8.55
C LYS A 55 5.50 1.42 -7.31
N TRP A 56 6.34 0.58 -6.73
CA TRP A 56 6.09 0.04 -5.40
C TRP A 56 6.37 1.14 -4.37
N VAL A 57 5.33 1.56 -3.65
CA VAL A 57 5.41 2.61 -2.64
C VAL A 57 4.88 2.08 -1.31
N SER A 58 5.51 2.51 -0.22
CA SER A 58 5.08 2.24 1.15
C SER A 58 4.50 3.48 1.84
N ASP A 59 4.64 4.66 1.23
CA ASP A 59 4.12 5.92 1.77
C ASP A 59 2.62 6.07 1.46
N PRO A 60 1.73 5.96 2.47
CA PRO A 60 0.30 6.02 2.25
C PRO A 60 -0.16 7.40 1.77
N ASN A 61 0.56 8.48 2.11
CA ASN A 61 0.16 9.85 1.75
C ASN A 61 0.10 10.07 0.24
N LEU A 62 0.83 9.27 -0.54
CA LEU A 62 0.78 9.32 -2.01
C LEU A 62 -0.58 8.90 -2.59
N GLN A 63 -1.39 8.15 -1.84
CA GLN A 63 -2.68 7.61 -2.31
C GLN A 63 -3.89 8.34 -1.72
N VAL A 64 -3.70 9.10 -0.65
CA VAL A 64 -4.78 9.75 0.11
C VAL A 64 -5.68 10.60 -0.80
N SER A 65 -5.11 11.56 -1.53
CA SER A 65 -5.90 12.46 -2.37
C SER A 65 -6.71 11.72 -3.43
N SER A 66 -6.09 10.75 -4.11
CA SER A 66 -6.75 9.96 -5.15
C SER A 66 -7.89 9.10 -4.59
N THR A 67 -7.77 8.64 -3.34
CA THR A 67 -8.81 7.84 -2.69
C THR A 67 -9.96 8.71 -2.21
N VAL A 68 -9.68 9.92 -1.72
CA VAL A 68 -10.71 10.91 -1.38
C VAL A 68 -11.48 11.34 -2.63
N ASP A 69 -10.79 11.59 -3.75
CA ASP A 69 -11.42 11.87 -5.04
C ASP A 69 -12.33 10.72 -5.50
N TYR A 70 -11.88 9.48 -5.31
CA TYR A 70 -12.68 8.30 -5.62
C TYR A 70 -13.91 8.16 -4.69
N ALA A 71 -13.75 8.40 -3.39
CA ALA A 71 -14.84 8.37 -2.43
C ALA A 71 -15.93 9.42 -2.72
N LYS A 72 -15.54 10.55 -3.32
CA LYS A 72 -16.49 11.55 -3.83
C LYS A 72 -17.32 11.00 -4.99
N VAL A 73 -16.71 10.30 -5.94
CA VAL A 73 -17.44 9.64 -7.04
C VAL A 73 -18.42 8.61 -6.49
N ASP A 74 -18.02 7.82 -5.50
CA ASP A 74 -18.92 6.85 -4.84
C ASP A 74 -20.14 7.53 -4.19
N TYR A 75 -19.95 8.71 -3.59
CA TYR A 75 -21.05 9.52 -3.06
C TYR A 75 -21.97 10.04 -4.17
N GLU A 76 -21.41 10.57 -5.27
CA GLU A 76 -22.17 11.05 -6.44
C GLU A 76 -23.01 9.92 -7.07
N MET A 77 -22.49 8.69 -7.05
CA MET A 77 -23.17 7.47 -7.50
C MET A 77 -24.16 6.89 -6.48
N LYS A 78 -24.27 7.49 -5.29
CA LYS A 78 -25.13 7.07 -4.17
C LYS A 78 -24.76 5.71 -3.59
N TYR A 79 -23.49 5.32 -3.68
CA TYR A 79 -22.96 4.13 -3.00
C TYR A 79 -22.70 4.37 -1.51
N THR A 80 -22.48 5.62 -1.12
CA THR A 80 -22.38 6.04 0.27
C THR A 80 -23.50 7.03 0.64
N SER A 81 -23.87 7.07 1.92
CA SER A 81 -24.93 7.97 2.42
C SER A 81 -24.47 9.42 2.59
N ARG A 82 -23.16 9.64 2.66
CA ARG A 82 -22.51 10.95 2.75
C ARG A 82 -21.15 10.90 2.06
N GLU A 83 -20.64 12.06 1.67
CA GLU A 83 -19.28 12.23 1.22
C GLU A 83 -18.30 11.92 2.37
N LEU A 84 -17.36 11.00 2.14
CA LEU A 84 -16.31 10.66 3.10
C LEU A 84 -15.13 11.59 2.89
N GLN A 85 -14.61 12.14 3.99
CA GLN A 85 -13.43 12.99 4.00
C GLN A 85 -12.17 12.16 4.31
N GLU A 86 -11.00 12.77 4.21
CA GLU A 86 -9.71 12.13 4.46
C GLU A 86 -9.66 11.46 5.84
N GLU A 87 -10.10 12.16 6.88
CA GLU A 87 -10.12 11.69 8.26
C GLU A 87 -11.10 10.54 8.52
N ASP A 88 -12.06 10.32 7.62
CA ASP A 88 -12.96 9.16 7.68
C ASP A 88 -12.29 7.89 7.15
N LEU A 89 -11.28 8.05 6.29
CA LEU A 89 -10.69 6.97 5.49
C LEU A 89 -9.29 6.58 5.96
N PHE A 90 -8.52 7.53 6.47
CA PHE A 90 -7.10 7.33 6.75
C PHE A 90 -6.69 7.75 8.17
N ASP A 91 -5.82 6.94 8.77
CA ASP A 91 -5.00 7.29 9.93
C ASP A 91 -3.55 6.92 9.61
N THR A 92 -2.77 7.91 9.17
CA THR A 92 -1.34 7.76 8.84
C THR A 92 -0.43 8.03 10.04
N SER A 93 -0.99 8.32 11.23
CA SER A 93 -0.21 8.82 12.37
C SER A 93 0.86 7.83 12.87
N LEU A 94 0.59 6.53 12.77
CA LEU A 94 1.58 5.50 13.12
C LEU A 94 2.66 5.32 12.04
N TYR A 95 2.34 5.59 10.77
CA TYR A 95 3.31 5.58 9.70
C TYR A 95 4.31 6.73 9.86
N GLU A 96 3.81 7.96 10.08
CA GLU A 96 4.69 9.12 10.30
C GLU A 96 5.62 8.91 11.49
N LYS A 97 5.10 8.39 12.61
CA LYS A 97 5.93 8.06 13.79
C LYS A 97 7.01 7.03 13.51
N VAL A 98 6.79 6.11 12.57
CA VAL A 98 7.81 5.12 12.18
C VAL A 98 8.86 5.77 11.30
N LYS A 99 8.44 6.56 10.31
CA LYS A 99 9.30 7.25 9.36
C LYS A 99 10.19 8.31 10.03
N ASP A 100 9.66 9.07 10.99
CA ASP A 100 10.41 10.09 11.73
C ASP A 100 11.45 9.51 12.72
N ALA A 101 11.38 8.21 13.00
CA ALA A 101 12.26 7.52 13.94
C ALA A 101 13.45 6.81 13.28
N GLU A 102 13.54 6.84 11.95
CA GLU A 102 14.68 6.34 11.14
C GLU A 102 15.67 7.46 10.78
#